data_AF-V4JRN4-F1
#
_entry.id   AF-V4JRN4-F1
#
_cell.length_a   1.000
_cell.length_b   1.000
_cell.length_c   1.000
_cell.angle_alpha   90.00
_cell.angle_beta   90.00
_cell.angle_gamma   90.00
#
_symmetry.space_group_name_H-M   'P 1'
#
loop_
_entity.id
_entity.type
_entity.pdbx_description
1 polymer ?
#
loop_
_entity_poly.entity_id
_entity_poly.type
_entity_poly.pdbx_seq_one_letter_code
_entity_poly.pdbx_strand_id
1 'polypeptide(L)'
;MTPLEAGKRAGAALTKMIVYIVVYVIVAAAVQFVMSMFDVMAYFKYVNAILVLAFGWYIVNSFADFIYWTMRGKYDHPTAVAFKNMMRIIGIIAIIAAVIGAAVGGVGGLTIGGFLGIVVGFAMQQVTGQAVAGIFLLGARPFKVGDHVNILGEDGVVEDITSLFTLLEASPFRAGRV
;
A
#
# COMPACT_ATOMS: atom_id res chain seq x y z
N MET A 1 18.63 12.96 -14.19
CA MET A 1 17.25 13.36 -14.55
C MET A 1 16.73 14.32 -13.49
N THR A 2 16.33 15.52 -13.89
CA THR A 2 16.08 16.62 -12.94
C THR A 2 14.81 16.37 -12.11
N PRO A 3 14.72 16.90 -10.88
CA PRO A 3 13.53 16.75 -10.02
C PRO A 3 12.27 17.36 -10.64
N LEU A 4 12.40 18.41 -11.45
CA LEU A 4 11.28 19.04 -12.16
C LEU A 4 10.66 18.13 -13.25
N GLU A 5 11.47 17.34 -13.96
CA GLU A 5 10.99 16.40 -14.98
C GLU A 5 10.27 15.19 -14.36
N ALA A 6 10.71 14.73 -13.19
CA ALA A 6 10.03 13.67 -12.44
C ALA A 6 8.63 14.13 -12.01
N GLY A 7 8.52 15.34 -11.46
CA GLY A 7 7.26 15.92 -11.01
C GLY A 7 6.24 16.08 -12.14
N LYS A 8 6.67 16.57 -13.32
CA LYS A 8 5.79 16.68 -14.50
C LYS A 8 5.26 15.33 -14.98
N ARG A 9 6.10 14.29 -14.97
CA ARG A 9 5.70 12.93 -15.36
C ARG A 9 4.80 12.26 -14.33
N ALA A 10 5.03 12.50 -13.04
CA ALA A 10 4.12 12.09 -11.97
C ALA A 10 2.74 12.75 -12.12
N GLY A 11 2.72 14.07 -12.38
CA GLY A 11 1.48 14.81 -12.65
C GLY A 11 0.73 14.24 -13.86
N ALA A 12 1.44 13.96 -14.97
CA ALA A 12 0.82 13.34 -16.15
C ALA A 12 0.26 11.93 -15.87
N ALA A 13 0.92 11.13 -15.03
CA ALA A 13 0.42 9.82 -14.62
C ALA A 13 -0.86 9.93 -13.76
N LEU A 14 -0.93 10.91 -12.85
CA LEU A 14 -2.15 11.23 -12.10
C LEU A 14 -3.28 11.64 -13.04
N THR A 15 -3.01 12.55 -13.98
CA THR A 15 -4.03 12.98 -14.95
C THR A 15 -4.55 11.80 -15.75
N LYS A 16 -3.66 10.91 -16.24
CA LYS A 16 -4.07 9.68 -16.93
C LYS A 16 -4.93 8.78 -16.05
N MET A 17 -4.54 8.57 -14.80
CA MET A 17 -5.32 7.78 -13.85
C MET A 17 -6.72 8.37 -13.65
N ILE A 18 -6.82 9.68 -13.41
CA ILE A 18 -8.10 10.36 -13.23
C ILE A 18 -8.95 10.21 -14.49
N VAL A 19 -8.36 10.41 -15.67
CA VAL A 19 -9.06 10.22 -16.94
C VAL A 19 -9.58 8.79 -17.07
N TYR A 20 -8.78 7.77 -16.76
CA TYR A 20 -9.25 6.38 -16.82
C TYR A 20 -10.36 6.08 -15.81
N ILE A 21 -10.31 6.64 -14.60
CA ILE A 21 -11.37 6.50 -13.61
C ILE A 21 -12.65 7.18 -14.10
N VAL A 22 -12.56 8.41 -14.59
CA VAL A 22 -13.71 9.15 -15.11
C VAL A 22 -14.32 8.43 -16.32
N VAL A 23 -13.50 7.97 -17.26
CA VAL A 23 -13.97 7.19 -18.41
C VAL A 23 -14.63 5.89 -17.94
N TYR A 24 -14.04 5.17 -16.98
CA TYR A 24 -14.66 3.98 -16.41
C TYR A 24 -16.04 4.27 -15.80
N VAL A 25 -16.17 5.34 -15.00
CA VAL A 25 -17.45 5.71 -14.36
C VAL A 25 -18.50 6.05 -15.42
N ILE A 26 -18.12 6.83 -16.44
CA ILE A 26 -19.04 7.19 -17.54
C ILE A 26 -19.48 5.94 -18.31
N VAL A 27 -18.53 5.07 -18.66
CA VAL A 27 -18.83 3.82 -19.39
C VAL A 27 -19.70 2.89 -18.54
N ALA A 28 -19.40 2.73 -17.25
CA ALA A 28 -20.19 1.91 -16.34
C ALA A 28 -21.63 2.44 -16.21
N ALA A 29 -21.80 3.76 -16.06
CA ALA A 29 -23.12 4.40 -16.00
C ALA A 29 -23.89 4.25 -17.32
N ALA A 30 -23.23 4.46 -18.46
CA ALA A 30 -23.84 4.28 -19.78
C ALA A 30 -24.28 2.83 -20.00
N VAL A 31 -23.44 1.85 -19.63
CA VAL A 31 -23.78 0.43 -19.70
C VAL A 31 -24.96 0.12 -18.80
N GLN A 32 -24.98 0.64 -17.56
CA GLN A 32 -26.11 0.45 -16.65
C GLN A 32 -27.41 1.03 -17.23
N PHE A 33 -27.36 2.24 -17.79
CA PHE A 33 -28.52 2.89 -18.42
C PHE A 33 -29.06 2.07 -19.59
N VAL A 34 -28.19 1.64 -20.51
CA VAL A 34 -28.56 0.81 -21.66
C VAL A 34 -29.17 -0.51 -21.20
N MET A 35 -28.54 -1.20 -20.23
CA MET A 35 -29.06 -2.46 -19.70
C MET A 35 -30.43 -2.32 -19.04
N SER A 36 -30.69 -1.17 -18.38
CA SER A 36 -31.99 -0.87 -17.79
C SER A 36 -33.07 -0.61 -18.84
N MET A 37 -32.70 -0.03 -19.99
CA MET A 37 -33.63 0.24 -21.09
C MET A 37 -34.13 -1.04 -21.78
N PHE A 38 -33.29 -2.08 -21.83
CA PHE A 38 -33.59 -3.35 -22.49
C PHE A 38 -34.00 -4.50 -21.54
N ASP A 39 -34.21 -4.21 -20.24
CA ASP A 39 -34.59 -5.16 -19.17
C ASP A 39 -33.65 -6.39 -19.03
N VAL A 40 -32.36 -6.20 -19.34
CA VAL A 40 -31.33 -7.26 -19.30
C VAL A 40 -30.44 -7.18 -18.06
N MET A 41 -30.95 -6.63 -16.95
CA MET A 41 -30.19 -6.42 -15.71
C MET A 41 -29.62 -7.71 -15.11
N ALA A 42 -30.19 -8.88 -15.42
CA ALA A 42 -29.64 -10.17 -15.01
C ALA A 42 -28.19 -10.39 -15.48
N TYR A 43 -27.79 -9.81 -16.63
CA TYR A 43 -26.44 -9.94 -17.17
C TYR A 43 -25.45 -8.87 -16.69
N PHE A 44 -25.93 -7.88 -15.90
CA PHE A 44 -25.11 -6.76 -15.45
C PHE A 44 -23.85 -7.21 -14.70
N LYS A 45 -23.96 -8.25 -13.86
CA LYS A 45 -22.82 -8.83 -13.13
C LYS A 45 -21.67 -9.26 -14.05
N TYR A 46 -21.98 -9.92 -15.16
CA TYR A 46 -20.95 -10.40 -16.09
C TYR A 46 -20.31 -9.26 -16.86
N VAL A 47 -21.12 -8.29 -17.29
CA VAL A 47 -20.62 -7.12 -18.03
C VAL A 47 -19.77 -6.22 -17.13
N ASN A 48 -20.18 -6.03 -15.88
CA ASN A 48 -19.41 -5.27 -14.89
C ASN A 48 -18.06 -5.95 -14.61
N ALA A 49 -18.03 -7.27 -14.42
CA ALA A 49 -16.79 -8.01 -14.23
C ALA A 49 -15.78 -7.81 -15.39
N ILE A 50 -16.26 -7.85 -16.63
CA ILE A 50 -15.42 -7.60 -17.82
C ILE A 50 -14.94 -6.15 -17.85
N LEU A 51 -15.82 -5.18 -17.54
CA LEU A 51 -15.46 -3.77 -17.48
C LEU A 51 -14.38 -3.51 -16.42
N VAL A 52 -14.53 -4.08 -15.23
CA VAL A 52 -13.56 -3.93 -14.13
C VAL A 52 -12.21 -4.55 -14.51
N LEU A 53 -12.18 -5.71 -15.17
CA LEU A 53 -10.93 -6.30 -15.65
C LEU A 53 -10.24 -5.42 -16.69
N ALA A 54 -10.99 -4.93 -17.67
CA ALA A 54 -10.45 -4.11 -18.74
C ALA A 54 -9.91 -2.77 -18.20
N PHE A 55 -10.75 -2.00 -17.50
CA PHE A 55 -10.38 -0.68 -16.98
C PHE A 55 -9.47 -0.74 -15.76
N GLY A 56 -9.64 -1.75 -14.90
CA GLY A 56 -8.84 -1.94 -13.71
C GLY A 56 -7.36 -2.07 -14.03
N TRP A 57 -7.00 -2.81 -15.08
CA TRP A 57 -5.61 -2.94 -15.53
C TRP A 57 -4.99 -1.58 -15.89
N TYR A 58 -5.72 -0.75 -16.64
CA TYR A 58 -5.26 0.60 -17.00
C TYR A 58 -5.12 1.53 -15.80
N ILE A 59 -6.08 1.49 -14.87
CA ILE A 59 -6.06 2.31 -13.65
C ILE A 59 -4.87 1.91 -12.77
N VAL A 60 -4.70 0.61 -12.51
CA VAL A 60 -3.59 0.08 -11.69
C VAL A 60 -2.23 0.39 -12.30
N ASN A 61 -2.07 0.20 -13.62
CA ASN A 61 -0.79 0.50 -14.25
C ASN A 61 -0.47 2.01 -14.19
N SER A 62 -1.47 2.87 -14.37
CA SER A 62 -1.30 4.33 -14.27
C SER A 62 -0.94 4.77 -12.84
N PHE A 63 -1.58 4.16 -11.84
CA PHE A 63 -1.26 4.41 -10.43
C PHE A 63 0.16 3.93 -10.08
N ALA A 64 0.55 2.74 -10.54
CA ALA A 64 1.90 2.23 -10.33
C ALA A 64 2.96 3.12 -10.99
N ASP A 65 2.68 3.64 -12.19
CA ASP A 65 3.55 4.61 -12.86
C ASP A 65 3.63 5.93 -12.09
N PHE A 66 2.53 6.42 -11.51
CA PHE A 66 2.54 7.60 -10.64
C PHE A 66 3.47 7.41 -9.44
N ILE A 67 3.36 6.27 -8.74
CA ILE A 67 4.22 5.95 -7.60
C ILE A 67 5.69 5.84 -8.03
N TYR A 68 5.95 5.20 -9.18
CA TYR A 68 7.31 5.11 -9.74
C TYR A 68 7.92 6.49 -9.95
N TRP A 69 7.21 7.41 -10.63
CA TRP A 69 7.73 8.74 -10.90
C TRP A 69 7.93 9.58 -9.63
N THR A 70 7.08 9.38 -8.63
CA THR A 70 7.20 10.01 -7.32
C THR A 70 8.44 9.49 -6.56
N MET A 71 8.66 8.17 -6.57
CA MET A 71 9.81 7.53 -5.91
C MET A 71 11.13 7.86 -6.60
N ARG A 72 11.16 7.95 -7.94
CA ARG A 72 12.34 8.33 -8.73
C ARG A 72 12.85 9.74 -8.41
N GLY A 73 12.04 10.57 -7.74
CA GLY A 73 12.45 11.89 -7.27
C GLY A 73 13.39 11.84 -6.05
N LYS A 74 13.30 10.80 -5.22
CA LYS A 74 14.01 10.69 -3.93
C LYS A 74 14.91 9.47 -3.79
N TYR A 75 14.61 8.39 -4.51
CA TYR A 75 15.29 7.10 -4.40
C TYR A 75 15.96 6.68 -5.71
N ASP A 76 16.88 5.71 -5.60
CA ASP A 76 17.53 5.05 -6.72
C ASP A 76 16.53 4.25 -7.59
N HIS A 77 16.96 3.93 -8.81
CA HIS A 77 16.12 3.25 -9.78
C HIS A 77 15.62 1.87 -9.30
N PRO A 78 16.49 0.97 -8.75
CA PRO A 78 16.05 -0.29 -8.17
C PRO A 78 14.94 -0.14 -7.12
N THR A 79 15.10 0.77 -6.16
CA THR A 79 14.10 1.02 -5.11
C THR A 79 12.78 1.51 -5.70
N ALA A 80 12.82 2.46 -6.65
CA ALA A 80 11.60 2.96 -7.31
C ALA A 80 10.85 1.87 -8.09
N VAL A 81 11.57 0.93 -8.74
CA VAL A 81 10.97 -0.21 -9.44
C VAL A 81 10.36 -1.20 -8.44
N ALA A 82 10.98 -1.43 -7.29
CA ALA A 82 10.42 -2.28 -6.25
C ALA A 82 9.05 -1.76 -5.77
N PHE A 83 8.95 -0.45 -5.48
CA PHE A 83 7.67 0.18 -5.12
C PHE A 83 6.62 0.09 -6.22
N LYS A 84 7.02 0.27 -7.49
CA LYS A 84 6.14 0.09 -8.64
C LYS A 84 5.56 -1.32 -8.69
N ASN A 85 6.41 -2.33 -8.53
CA ASN A 85 6.00 -3.73 -8.59
C ASN A 85 5.10 -4.10 -7.40
N MET A 86 5.43 -3.63 -6.20
CA MET A 86 4.58 -3.80 -5.02
C MET A 86 3.17 -3.22 -5.25
N MET A 87 3.09 -1.99 -5.79
CA MET A 87 1.80 -1.36 -6.09
C MET A 87 1.02 -2.08 -7.20
N ARG A 88 1.71 -2.64 -8.21
CA ARG A 88 1.06 -3.49 -9.21
C ARG A 88 0.47 -4.76 -8.60
N ILE A 89 1.20 -5.43 -7.72
CA ILE A 89 0.72 -6.64 -7.05
C ILE A 89 -0.54 -6.32 -6.23
N ILE A 90 -0.49 -5.26 -5.41
CA ILE A 90 -1.63 -4.80 -4.61
C ILE A 90 -2.82 -4.44 -5.52
N GLY A 91 -2.57 -3.72 -6.62
CA GLY A 91 -3.60 -3.35 -7.58
C GLY A 91 -4.24 -4.56 -8.28
N ILE A 92 -3.45 -5.58 -8.64
CA ILE A 92 -3.98 -6.83 -9.22
C ILE A 92 -4.88 -7.55 -8.22
N ILE A 93 -4.46 -7.64 -6.94
CA ILE A 93 -5.29 -8.21 -5.87
C ILE A 93 -6.61 -7.43 -5.74
N ALA A 94 -6.56 -6.10 -5.81
CA ALA A 94 -7.75 -5.26 -5.75
C ALA A 94 -8.71 -5.50 -6.94
N ILE A 95 -8.19 -5.67 -8.16
CA ILE A 95 -8.99 -6.02 -9.34
C ILE A 95 -9.69 -7.38 -9.13
N ILE A 96 -8.94 -8.39 -8.69
CA ILE A 96 -9.49 -9.73 -8.43
C ILE A 96 -10.59 -9.65 -7.38
N ALA A 97 -10.36 -8.93 -6.27
CA ALA A 97 -11.34 -8.73 -5.22
C ALA A 97 -12.61 -8.02 -5.74
N ALA A 98 -12.46 -7.01 -6.59
CA ALA A 98 -13.59 -6.30 -7.18
C ALA A 98 -14.42 -7.20 -8.12
N VAL A 99 -13.77 -8.04 -8.94
CA VAL A 99 -14.44 -8.99 -9.84
C VAL A 99 -15.18 -10.06 -9.04
N ILE A 100 -14.55 -10.61 -8.01
CA ILE A 100 -15.19 -11.59 -7.12
C ILE A 100 -16.39 -10.93 -6.44
N GLY A 101 -16.23 -9.73 -5.88
CA GLY A 101 -17.31 -8.98 -5.23
C GLY A 101 -18.49 -8.71 -6.17
N ALA A 102 -18.24 -8.32 -7.42
CA ALA A 102 -19.27 -8.18 -8.44
C ALA A 102 -19.98 -9.53 -8.73
N ALA A 103 -19.24 -10.64 -8.64
CA ALA A 103 -19.79 -11.96 -8.91
C ALA A 103 -20.64 -12.54 -7.76
N VAL A 104 -20.21 -12.44 -6.51
CA VAL A 104 -20.94 -13.04 -5.38
C VAL A 104 -22.06 -12.15 -4.82
N GLY A 105 -22.22 -10.94 -5.36
CA GLY A 105 -23.18 -9.94 -4.90
C GLY A 105 -22.69 -9.20 -3.65
N GLY A 106 -23.42 -8.17 -3.22
CA GLY A 106 -22.99 -7.26 -2.16
C GLY A 106 -22.64 -7.95 -0.83
N VAL A 107 -23.47 -8.91 -0.40
CA VAL A 107 -23.26 -9.63 0.88
C VAL A 107 -22.07 -10.58 0.77
N GLY A 108 -21.97 -11.38 -0.31
CA GLY A 108 -20.84 -12.28 -0.50
C GLY A 108 -19.51 -11.53 -0.64
N GLY A 109 -19.53 -10.39 -1.35
CA GLY A 109 -18.36 -9.53 -1.54
C GLY A 109 -17.90 -8.92 -0.23
N LEU A 110 -18.84 -8.50 0.62
CA LEU A 110 -18.54 -8.01 1.96
C LEU A 110 -17.91 -9.10 2.83
N THR A 111 -18.40 -10.33 2.78
CA THR A 111 -17.84 -11.45 3.56
C THR A 111 -16.40 -11.76 3.13
N ILE A 112 -16.14 -11.86 1.83
CA ILE A 112 -14.80 -12.15 1.29
C ILE A 112 -13.84 -10.99 1.58
N GLY A 113 -14.29 -9.75 1.35
CA GLY A 113 -13.52 -8.55 1.66
C GLY A 113 -13.20 -8.43 3.14
N GLY A 114 -14.17 -8.73 4.02
CA GLY A 114 -13.97 -8.75 5.47
C GLY A 114 -12.95 -9.79 5.91
N PHE A 115 -13.04 -11.02 5.39
CA PHE A 115 -12.06 -12.07 5.68
C PHE A 115 -10.65 -11.68 5.19
N LEU A 116 -10.51 -11.18 3.96
CA LEU A 116 -9.23 -10.70 3.45
C LEU A 116 -8.65 -9.56 4.31
N GLY A 117 -9.50 -8.63 4.74
CA GLY A 117 -9.10 -7.56 5.65
C GLY A 117 -8.54 -8.08 6.97
N ILE A 118 -9.18 -9.10 7.56
CA ILE A 118 -8.69 -9.75 8.78
C ILE A 118 -7.33 -10.42 8.56
N VAL A 119 -7.17 -11.17 7.47
CA VAL A 119 -5.91 -11.86 7.14
C VAL A 119 -4.77 -10.86 6.94
N VAL A 120 -5.00 -9.78 6.19
CA VAL A 120 -4.02 -8.70 6.01
C VAL A 120 -3.71 -8.00 7.33
N GLY A 121 -4.74 -7.75 8.15
CA GLY A 121 -4.57 -7.17 9.49
C GLY A 121 -3.68 -8.00 10.40
N PHE A 122 -3.89 -9.32 10.43
CA PHE A 122 -3.03 -10.24 11.18
C PHE A 122 -1.60 -10.27 10.64
N ALA A 123 -1.42 -10.25 9.32
CA ALA A 123 -0.08 -10.19 8.72
C ALA A 123 0.66 -8.89 9.07
N MET A 124 -0.05 -7.77 9.22
CA MET A 124 0.53 -6.46 9.56
C MET A 124 0.66 -6.20 11.06
N GLN A 125 0.22 -7.13 11.91
CA GLN A 125 0.18 -6.94 13.37
C GLN A 125 1.55 -6.59 13.95
N GLN A 126 2.61 -7.30 13.54
CA GLN A 126 3.97 -7.07 14.07
C GLN A 126 4.53 -5.70 13.67
N VAL A 127 4.39 -5.32 12.40
CA VAL A 127 4.89 -4.04 11.88
C VAL A 127 4.18 -2.86 12.54
N THR A 128 2.87 -2.98 12.72
CA THR A 128 2.08 -1.94 13.40
C THR A 128 2.46 -1.84 14.87
N GLY A 129 2.68 -2.97 15.55
CA GLY A 129 3.17 -2.99 16.93
C GLY A 129 4.51 -2.29 17.10
N GLN A 130 5.45 -2.53 16.18
CA GLN A 130 6.75 -1.84 16.15
C GLN A 130 6.59 -0.33 15.94
N ALA A 131 5.74 0.09 14.99
CA ALA A 131 5.46 1.49 14.71
C ALA A 131 4.89 2.23 15.93
N VAL A 132 3.93 1.62 16.63
CA VAL A 132 3.31 2.19 17.84
C VAL A 132 4.33 2.26 18.97
N ALA A 133 5.17 1.23 19.14
CA ALA A 133 6.23 1.23 20.15
C ALA A 133 7.22 2.39 19.92
N GLY A 134 7.67 2.60 18.67
CA GLY A 134 8.56 3.71 18.33
C GLY A 134 7.93 5.08 18.61
N ILE A 135 6.65 5.28 18.24
CA ILE A 135 5.93 6.54 18.54
C ILE A 135 5.80 6.77 20.06
N PHE A 136 5.50 5.71 20.82
CA PHE A 136 5.40 5.79 22.27
C PHE A 136 6.75 6.14 22.92
N LEU A 137 7.85 5.53 22.46
CA LEU A 137 9.20 5.87 22.93
C LEU A 137 9.56 7.33 22.64
N LEU A 138 9.25 7.83 21.44
CA LEU A 138 9.51 9.23 21.07
C LEU A 138 8.67 10.22 21.89
N GLY A 139 7.42 9.86 22.21
CA GLY A 139 6.50 10.70 22.98
C GLY A 139 6.78 10.70 24.48
N ALA A 140 6.94 9.52 25.08
CA ALA A 140 7.18 9.37 26.51
C ALA A 140 8.64 9.65 26.91
N ARG A 141 9.58 9.56 25.96
CA ARG A 141 11.03 9.74 26.15
C ARG A 141 11.58 9.06 27.43
N PRO A 142 11.34 7.75 27.63
CA PRO A 142 11.81 7.05 28.83
C PRO A 142 13.34 6.96 28.91
N PHE A 143 14.03 7.04 27.78
CA PHE A 143 15.49 7.13 27.65
C PHE A 143 15.82 8.01 26.43
N LYS A 144 16.95 8.71 26.49
CA LYS A 144 17.44 9.59 25.42
C LYS A 144 18.52 8.89 24.60
N VAL A 145 18.73 9.36 23.38
CA VAL A 145 19.90 8.98 22.58
C VAL A 145 21.17 9.30 23.37
N GLY A 146 22.04 8.32 23.52
CA GLY A 146 23.23 8.39 24.37
C GLY A 146 23.07 7.83 25.80
N ASP A 147 21.87 7.43 26.23
CA ASP A 147 21.69 6.76 27.52
C ASP A 147 22.15 5.30 27.44
N HIS A 148 22.81 4.82 28.50
CA HIS A 148 23.18 3.41 28.64
C HIS A 148 21.96 2.64 29.16
N VAL A 149 21.53 1.63 28.40
CA VAL A 149 20.33 0.85 28.71
C VAL A 149 20.61 -0.63 28.56
N ASN A 150 20.01 -1.43 29.43
CA ASN A 150 19.98 -2.87 29.31
C ASN A 150 18.59 -3.26 28.79
N ILE A 151 18.50 -3.76 27.56
CA ILE A 151 17.25 -4.15 26.94
C ILE A 151 17.33 -5.63 26.61
N LEU A 152 16.46 -6.44 27.22
CA LEU A 152 16.36 -7.89 26.98
C LEU A 152 17.68 -8.66 27.19
N GLY A 153 18.58 -8.17 28.05
CA GLY A 153 19.87 -8.80 28.34
C GLY A 153 21.03 -8.33 27.47
N GLU A 154 20.79 -7.38 26.55
CA GLU A 154 21.83 -6.71 25.76
C GLU A 154 22.17 -5.36 26.41
N ASP A 155 23.44 -5.20 26.85
CA ASP A 155 23.98 -3.95 27.41
C ASP A 155 24.61 -3.10 26.31
N GLY A 156 24.08 -1.88 26.11
CA GLY A 156 24.58 -0.97 25.09
C GLY A 156 24.14 0.48 25.29
N VAL A 157 24.69 1.35 24.46
CA VAL A 157 24.31 2.77 24.41
C VAL A 157 23.33 2.97 23.25
N VAL A 158 22.26 3.74 23.48
CA VAL A 158 21.28 4.04 22.44
C VAL A 158 21.88 4.96 21.38
N GLU A 159 22.06 4.45 20.16
CA GLU A 159 22.60 5.20 19.03
C GLU A 159 21.51 6.00 18.32
N ASP A 160 20.36 5.38 18.04
CA ASP A 160 19.23 6.05 17.41
C ASP A 160 17.89 5.36 17.73
N ILE A 161 16.81 6.15 17.75
CA ILE A 161 15.44 5.69 17.96
C ILE A 161 14.61 6.03 16.71
N THR A 162 14.47 5.06 15.81
CA THR A 162 13.57 5.17 14.65
C THR A 162 12.18 4.66 15.03
N SER A 163 11.14 5.07 14.28
CA SER A 163 9.76 4.64 14.53
C SER A 163 9.53 3.12 14.48
N LEU A 164 10.41 2.37 13.81
CA LEU A 164 10.27 0.91 13.63
C LEU A 164 11.31 0.09 14.41
N PHE A 165 12.46 0.68 14.74
CA PHE A 165 13.58 -0.02 15.37
C PHE A 165 14.45 0.96 16.15
N THR A 166 15.11 0.45 17.21
CA THR A 166 16.11 1.18 17.99
C THR A 166 17.47 0.57 17.69
N LEU A 167 18.45 1.41 17.35
CA LEU A 167 19.83 0.99 17.15
C LEU A 167 20.58 1.11 18.48
N LEU A 168 21.22 0.02 18.88
CA LEU A 168 22.06 -0.07 20.07
C LEU A 168 23.49 -0.32 19.63
N GLU A 169 24.42 0.50 20.11
CA GLU A 169 25.83 0.18 20.01
C GLU A 169 26.20 -0.68 21.23
N ALA A 170 26.39 -1.97 20.98
CA ALA A 170 26.80 -2.91 22.01
C ALA A 170 28.19 -2.52 22.53
N SER A 171 28.31 -2.30 23.84
CA SER A 171 29.62 -2.05 24.43
C SER A 171 30.47 -3.33 24.32
N PRO A 172 31.75 -3.27 23.93
CA PRO A 172 32.57 -4.46 23.84
C PRO A 172 32.65 -5.12 25.21
N PHE A 173 32.00 -6.28 25.31
CA PHE A 173 31.91 -7.13 26.49
C PHE A 173 33.30 -7.28 27.13
N ARG A 174 33.49 -6.63 28.28
CA ARG A 174 34.67 -6.85 29.12
C ARG A 174 34.44 -8.16 29.88
N ALA A 175 34.70 -9.27 29.21
CA ALA A 175 34.82 -10.57 29.84
C ALA A 175 35.92 -10.49 30.92
N GLY A 176 35.55 -10.62 32.20
CA GLY A 176 36.49 -11.05 33.24
C GLY A 176 36.40 -10.35 34.60
N ARG A 177 36.27 -11.23 35.62
CA ARG A 177 36.38 -11.08 37.08
C ARG A 177 35.03 -10.82 37.75
N VAL A 178 34.46 -11.74 38.55
CA VAL A 178 35.04 -12.76 39.46
C VAL A 178 34.11 -13.96 39.55
#